data_AF-A0A2I0HSP5-F1
#
_entry.id   AF-A0A2I0HSP5-F1
#
_cell.length_a   1.000
_cell.length_b   1.000
_cell.length_c   1.000
_cell.angle_alpha   90.00
_cell.angle_beta   90.00
_cell.angle_gamma   90.00
#
_symmetry.space_group_name_H-M   'P 1'
#
loop_
_entity.id
_entity.type
_entity.pdbx_description
1 polymer ?
#
loop_
_entity_poly.entity_id
_entity_poly.type
_entity_poly.pdbx_seq_one_letter_code
_entity_poly.pdbx_strand_id
1 'polypeptide(L)'
;MSSSVNAALKEDLKKVVQKTASTFAPRASTATKNPVVPGTALYTVFEVQGYASMLLGGALSFNRLFPWNEPDIWRLMGMWSIWMFTTPSLWARDCSKNEKEALNYLFLLIPLLDVIIPFFWKSFPIVWLADTVAFFGMYAWKMGWLQRTE
;
A
#
# COMPACT_ATOMS: atom_id res chain seq x y z
N MET A 1 -1.03 34.47 2.90
CA MET A 1 -1.49 33.68 4.06
C MET A 1 -1.90 32.23 3.73
N SER A 2 -2.55 31.94 2.59
CA SER A 2 -2.96 30.56 2.23
C SER A 2 -1.80 29.54 2.11
N SER A 3 -0.61 29.94 1.63
CA SER A 3 0.54 29.02 1.48
C SER A 3 1.10 28.50 2.81
N SER A 4 1.08 29.31 3.88
CA SER A 4 1.62 28.92 5.19
C SER A 4 0.70 27.95 5.93
N VAL A 5 -0.62 28.13 5.81
CA VAL A 5 -1.62 27.22 6.38
C VAL A 5 -1.55 25.86 5.71
N ASN A 6 -1.39 25.84 4.38
CA ASN A 6 -1.21 24.60 3.62
C ASN A 6 0.10 23.87 3.98
N ALA A 7 1.18 24.60 4.28
CA ALA A 7 2.44 23.99 4.71
C ALA A 7 2.33 23.37 6.12
N ALA A 8 1.72 24.08 7.07
CA ALA A 8 1.50 23.57 8.43
C ALA A 8 0.58 22.34 8.43
N LEU A 9 -0.51 22.37 7.66
CA LEU A 9 -1.44 21.24 7.53
C LEU A 9 -0.76 20.00 6.94
N LYS A 10 0.13 20.16 5.95
CA LYS A 10 0.89 19.06 5.35
C LYS A 10 1.82 18.41 6.38
N GLU A 11 2.52 19.21 7.18
CA GLU A 11 3.42 18.71 8.23
C GLU A 11 2.65 17.98 9.33
N ASP A 12 1.52 18.51 9.77
CA ASP A 12 0.70 17.86 10.80
C ASP A 12 0.03 16.59 10.29
N LEU A 13 -0.48 16.59 9.04
CA LEU A 13 -1.00 15.38 8.41
C LEU A 13 0.08 14.31 8.29
N LYS A 14 1.29 14.67 7.85
CA LYS A 14 2.42 13.76 7.77
C LYS A 14 2.76 13.16 9.13
N LYS A 15 2.80 13.97 10.19
CA LYS A 15 3.05 13.49 11.55
C LYS A 15 1.98 12.53 12.03
N VAL A 16 0.70 12.82 11.77
CA VAL A 16 -0.41 11.94 12.16
C VAL A 16 -0.34 10.62 11.41
N VAL A 17 -0.20 10.66 10.08
CA VAL A 17 -0.06 9.47 9.24
C VAL A 17 1.13 8.62 9.70
N GLN A 18 2.27 9.25 9.95
CA GLN A 18 3.47 8.54 10.40
C GLN A 18 3.29 7.94 11.79
N LYS A 19 2.67 8.65 12.74
CA LYS A 19 2.39 8.12 14.08
C LYS A 19 1.44 6.93 13.99
N THR A 20 0.32 7.09 13.30
CA THR A 20 -0.67 6.03 13.12
C THR A 20 -0.06 4.82 12.43
N ALA A 21 0.64 5.00 11.31
CA ALA A 21 1.32 3.91 10.62
C ALA A 21 2.39 3.27 11.51
N SER A 22 3.18 4.03 12.28
CA SER A 22 4.21 3.45 13.16
C SER A 22 3.63 2.65 14.34
N THR A 23 2.40 2.93 14.74
CA THR A 23 1.70 2.19 15.79
C THR A 23 1.12 0.88 15.27
N PHE A 24 0.59 0.88 14.04
CA PHE A 24 -0.14 -0.27 13.48
C PHE A 24 0.69 -1.13 12.52
N ALA A 25 1.73 -0.57 11.90
CA ALA A 25 2.62 -1.31 11.02
C ALA A 25 3.66 -2.11 11.83
N PRO A 26 4.05 -3.31 11.37
CA PRO A 26 4.82 -4.27 12.15
C PRO A 26 6.26 -3.82 12.42
N ARG A 27 6.51 -3.07 13.49
CA ARG A 27 7.85 -2.58 13.87
C ARG A 27 8.88 -3.72 13.94
N ALA A 28 10.02 -3.54 13.29
CA ALA A 28 11.18 -4.42 13.48
C ALA A 28 11.49 -4.53 14.98
N SER A 29 11.25 -5.70 15.56
CA SER A 29 11.22 -5.94 17.01
C SER A 29 12.61 -6.02 17.64
N THR A 30 13.68 -5.78 16.88
CA THR A 30 15.05 -6.03 17.31
C THR A 30 15.90 -4.76 17.33
N ALA A 31 16.74 -4.64 18.36
CA ALA A 31 17.71 -3.56 18.55
C ALA A 31 18.85 -3.51 17.50
N THR A 32 18.79 -4.36 16.47
CA THR A 32 19.77 -4.46 15.37
C THR A 32 19.12 -4.01 14.07
N LYS A 33 19.89 -3.31 13.24
CA LYS A 33 19.51 -2.83 11.89
C LYS A 33 18.70 -3.89 11.12
N ASN A 34 17.68 -3.45 10.38
CA ASN A 34 16.78 -4.33 9.62
C ASN A 34 17.60 -5.32 8.76
N PRO A 35 17.44 -6.65 8.91
CA PRO A 35 18.18 -7.63 8.11
C PRO A 35 17.76 -7.65 6.64
N VAL A 36 16.63 -7.03 6.31
CA VAL A 36 16.06 -6.98 4.96
C VAL A 36 16.63 -5.79 4.17
N VAL A 37 17.96 -5.76 4.00
CA VAL A 37 18.64 -4.71 3.22
C VAL A 37 18.67 -5.05 1.72
N PRO A 38 18.71 -4.05 0.82
CA PRO A 38 18.86 -4.27 -0.62
C PRO A 38 20.05 -5.18 -0.93
N GLY A 39 19.82 -6.24 -1.72
CA GLY A 39 20.83 -7.25 -2.06
C GLY A 39 20.79 -8.53 -1.21
N THR A 40 19.94 -8.59 -0.18
CA THR A 40 19.70 -9.85 0.55
C THR A 40 18.63 -10.70 -0.13
N ALA A 41 18.72 -12.02 0.05
CA ALA A 41 17.67 -12.95 -0.39
C ALA A 41 16.31 -12.59 0.24
N LEU A 42 16.33 -12.17 1.51
CA LEU A 42 15.13 -11.79 2.26
C LEU A 42 14.44 -10.54 1.67
N TYR A 43 15.22 -9.54 1.22
CA TYR A 43 14.69 -8.38 0.50
C TYR A 43 13.97 -8.78 -0.78
N THR A 44 14.60 -9.66 -1.57
CA THR A 44 14.04 -10.17 -2.82
C THR A 44 12.76 -10.96 -2.58
N VAL A 45 12.71 -11.80 -1.55
CA VAL A 45 11.51 -12.57 -1.19
C VAL A 45 10.35 -11.65 -0.84
N PHE A 46 10.57 -10.64 0.02
CA PHE A 46 9.51 -9.71 0.40
C PHE A 46 9.05 -8.82 -0.76
N GLU A 47 9.95 -8.44 -1.66
CA GLU A 47 9.60 -7.69 -2.86
C GLU A 47 8.75 -8.53 -3.82
N VAL A 48 9.23 -9.72 -4.15
CA VAL A 48 8.51 -10.65 -5.04
C VAL A 48 7.18 -11.07 -4.44
N GLN A 49 7.12 -11.38 -3.14
CA GLN A 49 5.88 -11.70 -2.44
C GLN A 49 4.88 -10.54 -2.52
N GLY A 50 5.34 -9.30 -2.32
CA GLY A 50 4.49 -8.12 -2.36
C GLY A 50 3.83 -7.95 -3.73
N TYR A 51 4.62 -7.98 -4.80
CA TYR A 51 4.11 -7.81 -6.15
C TYR A 51 3.34 -9.04 -6.67
N ALA A 52 3.78 -10.26 -6.33
CA ALA A 52 3.06 -11.48 -6.67
C ALA A 52 1.68 -11.51 -6.01
N SER A 53 1.58 -11.13 -4.73
CA SER A 53 0.29 -11.06 -4.04
C SER A 53 -0.65 -10.01 -4.63
N MET A 54 -0.14 -8.87 -5.10
CA MET A 54 -0.92 -7.87 -5.83
C MET A 54 -1.51 -8.46 -7.13
N LEU A 55 -0.68 -9.11 -7.94
CA LEU A 55 -1.11 -9.70 -9.22
C LEU A 55 -2.08 -10.86 -9.03
N LEU A 56 -1.79 -11.77 -8.09
CA LEU A 56 -2.66 -12.88 -7.75
C LEU A 56 -3.99 -12.36 -7.19
N GLY A 57 -3.96 -11.33 -6.34
CA GLY A 57 -5.15 -10.70 -5.80
C GLY A 57 -6.02 -10.03 -6.86
N GLY A 58 -5.40 -9.43 -7.89
CA GLY A 58 -6.12 -8.94 -9.06
C GLY A 58 -6.80 -10.09 -9.81
N ALA A 59 -6.06 -11.15 -10.14
CA ALA A 59 -6.62 -12.31 -10.83
C ALA A 59 -7.79 -12.96 -10.06
N LEU A 60 -7.73 -12.97 -8.72
CA LEU A 60 -8.83 -13.39 -7.86
C LEU A 60 -10.01 -12.41 -7.90
N SER A 61 -9.77 -11.10 -7.79
CA SER A 61 -10.80 -10.06 -7.82
C SER A 61 -11.61 -10.06 -9.13
N PHE A 62 -10.93 -10.28 -10.26
CA PHE A 62 -11.53 -10.41 -11.59
C PHE A 62 -12.17 -11.77 -11.86
N ASN A 63 -12.26 -12.65 -10.85
CA ASN A 63 -12.86 -13.98 -10.97
C ASN A 63 -12.19 -14.86 -12.05
N ARG A 64 -10.90 -14.64 -12.34
CA ARG A 64 -10.18 -15.29 -13.44
C ARG A 64 -9.63 -16.66 -13.06
N LEU A 65 -9.28 -16.86 -11.79
CA LEU A 65 -8.67 -18.09 -11.28
C LEU A 65 -9.71 -19.13 -10.84
N PHE A 66 -10.78 -18.68 -10.19
CA PHE A 66 -11.85 -19.54 -9.69
C PHE A 66 -13.20 -18.94 -10.08
N PRO A 67 -13.73 -19.24 -11.29
CA PRO A 67 -14.98 -18.66 -11.76
C PRO A 67 -16.17 -19.25 -11.00
N TRP A 68 -16.48 -18.68 -9.84
CA TRP A 68 -17.68 -18.96 -9.07
C TRP A 68 -18.65 -17.77 -9.15
N ASN A 69 -19.96 -18.08 -9.24
CA ASN A 69 -21.01 -17.06 -9.45
C ASN A 69 -21.47 -16.38 -8.13
N GLU A 70 -20.97 -16.83 -6.99
CA GLU A 70 -21.33 -16.30 -5.66
C GLU A 70 -20.25 -15.32 -5.14
N PRO A 71 -20.59 -14.43 -4.19
CA PRO A 71 -19.60 -13.60 -3.51
C PRO A 71 -18.67 -14.49 -2.66
N ASP A 72 -17.56 -14.88 -3.29
CA ASP A 72 -16.63 -15.86 -2.76
C ASP A 72 -15.51 -15.21 -1.90
N ILE A 73 -15.10 -15.90 -0.84
CA ILE A 73 -14.03 -15.49 0.09
C ILE A 73 -12.74 -15.21 -0.68
N TRP A 74 -12.50 -15.95 -1.76
CA TRP A 74 -11.34 -15.77 -2.64
C TRP A 74 -11.30 -14.39 -3.30
N ARG A 75 -12.44 -13.85 -3.71
CA ARG A 75 -12.54 -12.52 -4.35
C ARG A 75 -12.38 -11.41 -3.31
N LEU A 76 -12.89 -11.63 -2.11
CA LEU A 76 -12.67 -10.74 -0.96
C LEU A 76 -11.19 -10.69 -0.58
N MET A 77 -10.51 -11.85 -0.51
CA MET A 77 -9.07 -11.91 -0.31
C MET A 77 -8.29 -11.23 -1.45
N GLY A 78 -8.77 -11.36 -2.68
CA GLY A 78 -8.20 -10.70 -3.83
C GLY A 78 -8.22 -9.18 -3.71
N MET A 79 -9.35 -8.62 -3.26
CA MET A 79 -9.51 -7.19 -3.04
C MET A 79 -8.55 -6.68 -1.95
N TRP A 80 -8.51 -7.35 -0.80
CA TRP A 80 -7.69 -6.95 0.36
C TRP A 80 -6.20 -7.25 0.18
N SER A 81 -5.81 -7.83 -0.96
CA SER A 81 -4.44 -8.32 -1.18
C SER A 81 -3.38 -7.22 -1.09
N ILE A 82 -3.70 -6.03 -1.61
CA ILE A 82 -2.77 -4.90 -1.66
C ILE A 82 -2.54 -4.36 -0.25
N TRP A 83 -3.59 -4.30 0.57
CA TRP A 83 -3.48 -3.83 1.95
C TRP A 83 -2.83 -4.85 2.88
N MET A 84 -3.23 -6.13 2.82
CA MET A 84 -2.80 -7.16 3.77
C MET A 84 -1.48 -7.83 3.39
N PHE A 85 -1.16 -7.95 2.10
CA PHE A 85 0.04 -8.66 1.66
C PHE A 85 1.06 -7.72 0.99
N THR A 86 0.65 -6.91 0.02
CA THR A 86 1.61 -6.05 -0.70
C THR A 86 2.21 -4.96 0.18
N THR A 87 1.36 -4.17 0.86
CA THR A 87 1.82 -3.03 1.67
C THR A 87 2.72 -3.47 2.84
N PRO A 88 2.38 -4.49 3.66
CA PRO A 88 3.22 -4.92 4.78
C PRO A 88 4.50 -5.60 4.31
N SER A 89 4.45 -6.37 3.22
CA SER A 89 5.61 -7.02 2.63
C SER A 89 6.63 -5.99 2.13
N LEU A 90 6.16 -4.93 1.46
CA LEU A 90 7.03 -3.86 1.00
C LEU A 90 7.53 -3.00 2.14
N TRP A 91 6.74 -2.82 3.21
CA TRP A 91 7.11 -2.06 4.41
C TRP A 91 8.13 -2.78 5.30
N ALA A 92 8.19 -4.12 5.26
CA ALA A 92 9.15 -4.92 6.01
C ALA A 92 10.61 -4.77 5.52
N ARG A 93 10.80 -4.34 4.27
CA ARG A 93 12.13 -4.10 3.68
C ARG A 93 12.76 -2.82 4.24
N ASP A 94 14.08 -2.73 4.17
CA ASP A 94 14.81 -1.49 4.48
C ASP A 94 14.64 -0.50 3.32
N CYS A 95 13.52 0.21 3.35
CA CYS A 95 13.10 1.16 2.31
C CYS A 95 13.69 2.55 2.52
N SER A 96 13.77 3.31 1.43
CA SER A 96 14.12 4.73 1.50
C SER A 96 13.09 5.52 2.34
N LYS A 97 13.48 6.67 2.88
CA LYS A 97 12.58 7.52 3.69
C LYS A 97 11.30 7.90 2.91
N ASN A 98 11.42 8.16 1.61
CA ASN A 98 10.30 8.55 0.76
C ASN A 98 9.35 7.38 0.49
N GLU A 99 9.90 6.19 0.23
CA GLU A 99 9.12 4.98 0.04
C GLU A 99 8.38 4.58 1.31
N LYS A 100 9.05 4.68 2.47
CA LYS A 100 8.41 4.40 3.76
C LYS A 100 7.28 5.39 4.06
N GLU A 101 7.44 6.65 3.68
CA GLU A 101 6.37 7.64 3.78
C GLU A 101 5.20 7.29 2.84
N ALA A 102 5.47 6.92 1.59
CA ALA A 102 4.43 6.47 0.65
C ALA A 102 3.64 5.28 1.19
N LEU A 103 4.34 4.27 1.74
CA LEU A 103 3.73 3.09 2.35
C LEU A 103 2.91 3.42 3.60
N ASN A 104 3.34 4.38 4.43
CA ASN A 104 2.56 4.84 5.58
C ASN A 104 1.25 5.50 5.14
N TYR A 105 1.28 6.31 4.07
CA TYR A 105 0.06 6.89 3.49
C TYR A 105 -0.85 5.80 2.93
N LEU A 106 -0.29 4.84 2.18
CA LEU A 106 -1.05 3.73 1.59
C LEU A 106 -1.69 2.83 2.64
N PHE A 107 -0.99 2.56 3.75
CA PHE A 107 -1.51 1.76 4.85
C PHE A 107 -2.80 2.35 5.46
N LEU A 108 -2.96 3.68 5.46
CA LEU A 108 -4.18 4.35 5.91
C LEU A 108 -5.18 4.58 4.78
N LEU A 109 -4.70 4.89 3.58
CA LEU A 109 -5.53 5.27 2.44
C LEU A 109 -6.30 4.08 1.88
N ILE A 110 -5.65 2.92 1.70
CA ILE A 110 -6.27 1.72 1.12
C ILE A 110 -7.48 1.23 1.95
N PRO A 111 -7.39 1.02 3.28
CA PRO A 111 -8.56 0.55 4.04
C PRO A 111 -9.69 1.59 4.06
N LEU A 112 -9.37 2.88 3.92
CA LEU A 112 -10.37 3.92 3.77
C LEU A 112 -11.09 3.80 2.41
N LEU A 113 -10.37 3.53 1.33
CA LEU A 113 -10.95 3.25 0.01
C LEU A 113 -11.79 1.97 0.02
N ASP A 114 -11.27 0.89 0.62
CA ASP A 114 -11.94 -0.40 0.77
C ASP A 114 -13.26 -0.31 1.51
N VAL A 115 -13.38 0.62 2.46
CA VAL A 115 -14.62 0.86 3.20
C VAL A 115 -15.54 1.78 2.40
N ILE A 116 -15.04 2.87 1.80
CA ILE A 116 -15.88 3.88 1.12
C ILE A 116 -16.43 3.38 -0.22
N ILE A 117 -15.61 2.76 -1.06
CA ILE A 117 -15.98 2.40 -2.43
C ILE A 117 -17.18 1.45 -2.47
N PRO A 118 -17.26 0.38 -1.64
CA PRO A 118 -18.40 -0.54 -1.65
C PRO A 118 -19.76 0.09 -1.31
N PHE A 119 -19.81 1.25 -0.64
CA PHE A 119 -21.07 1.98 -0.43
C PHE A 119 -21.69 2.45 -1.75
N PHE A 120 -20.86 2.76 -2.75
CA PHE A 120 -21.30 3.21 -4.06
C PHE A 120 -21.27 2.07 -5.08
N TRP A 121 -20.16 1.33 -5.14
CA TRP A 121 -19.84 0.35 -6.17
C TRP A 121 -19.49 -1.00 -5.52
N LYS A 122 -20.47 -1.91 -5.45
CA LYS A 122 -20.34 -3.24 -4.86
C LYS A 122 -19.57 -4.21 -5.78
N SER A 123 -18.31 -3.91 -6.06
CA SER A 123 -17.49 -4.67 -7.00
C SER A 123 -16.05 -4.82 -6.54
N PHE A 124 -15.66 -6.06 -6.24
CA PHE A 124 -14.29 -6.44 -5.87
C PHE A 124 -13.20 -5.97 -6.84
N PRO A 125 -13.32 -6.14 -8.18
CA PRO A 125 -12.26 -5.69 -9.10
C PRO A 125 -12.13 -4.17 -9.16
N ILE A 126 -13.21 -3.43 -8.91
CA ILE A 126 -13.15 -1.95 -8.89
C ILE A 126 -12.38 -1.45 -7.67
N VAL A 127 -12.61 -2.06 -6.50
CA VAL A 127 -11.85 -1.73 -5.30
C VAL A 127 -10.37 -2.05 -5.49
N TRP A 128 -10.04 -3.28 -5.94
CA TRP A 128 -8.65 -3.66 -6.23
C TRP A 128 -7.97 -2.73 -7.26
N LEU A 129 -8.69 -2.31 -8.30
CA LEU A 129 -8.18 -1.35 -9.27
C LEU A 129 -7.92 0.02 -8.63
N ALA A 130 -8.84 0.51 -7.80
CA ALA A 130 -8.66 1.77 -7.09
C ALA A 130 -7.44 1.73 -6.17
N ASP A 131 -7.23 0.61 -5.46
CA ASP A 131 -6.06 0.41 -4.60
C ASP A 131 -4.76 0.32 -5.40
N THR A 132 -4.80 -0.34 -6.56
CA THR A 132 -3.66 -0.42 -7.48
C THR A 132 -3.29 0.98 -7.98
N VAL A 133 -4.27 1.77 -8.41
CA VAL A 133 -4.06 3.15 -8.85
C VAL A 133 -3.56 4.03 -7.71
N ALA A 134 -4.12 3.88 -6.50
CA ALA A 134 -3.65 4.60 -5.32
C ALA A 134 -2.21 4.23 -4.97
N PHE A 135 -1.87 2.93 -5.01
CA PHE A 135 -0.52 2.40 -4.78
C PHE A 135 0.48 3.04 -5.74
N PHE A 136 0.27 2.92 -7.05
CA PHE A 136 1.18 3.48 -8.05
C PHE A 136 1.20 5.00 -8.03
N GLY A 137 0.06 5.66 -7.78
CA GLY A 137 -0.02 7.12 -7.67
C GLY A 137 0.80 7.67 -6.51
N MET A 138 0.70 7.05 -5.33
CA MET A 138 1.49 7.43 -4.14
C MET A 138 2.97 7.16 -4.34
N TYR A 139 3.33 6.02 -4.94
CA TYR A 139 4.71 5.72 -5.29
C TYR A 139 5.26 6.71 -6.31
N ALA A 140 4.54 7.00 -7.38
CA ALA A 140 4.98 7.95 -8.41
C ALA A 140 5.14 9.38 -7.85
N TRP A 141 4.27 9.79 -6.93
CA TRP A 141 4.35 11.09 -6.28
C TRP A 141 5.54 11.18 -5.31
N LYS A 142 5.76 10.17 -4.47
CA LYS A 142 6.81 10.20 -3.43
C LYS A 142 8.20 9.81 -3.93
N MET A 143 8.28 8.93 -4.92
CA MET A 143 9.54 8.55 -5.58
C MET A 143 9.94 9.53 -6.69
N GLY A 144 9.13 10.55 -6.95
CA GLY A 144 9.44 11.59 -7.93
C GLY A 144 9.42 11.10 -9.39
N TRP A 145 8.80 9.96 -9.69
CA TRP A 145 8.72 9.43 -11.07
C TRP A 145 8.03 10.41 -12.04
N LEU A 146 7.15 11.28 -11.50
CA LEU A 146 6.46 12.33 -12.25
C LEU A 146 7.08 13.72 -12.12
N GLN A 147 8.09 13.90 -11.25
CA GLN A 147 8.81 15.17 -11.17
C GLN A 147 9.85 15.21 -12.28
N ARG A 148 9.46 15.75 -13.44
CA ARG A 148 10.46 16.24 -14.40
C ARG A 148 11.41 17.17 -13.65
N THR A 149 12.69 16.88 -13.80
CA THR A 149 13.79 17.76 -13.45
C THR A 149 13.63 19.02 -14.30
N GLU A 150 13.13 20.08 -13.71
CA GLU A 150 13.41 21.45 -14.14
C GLU A 150 14.38 22.08 -13.14
#